data_AF-A0A2V9WRX0-F1
#
_entry.id   AF-A0A2V9WRX0-F1
#
_cell.length_a   1.000
_cell.length_b   1.000
_cell.length_c   1.000
_cell.angle_alpha   90.00
_cell.angle_beta   90.00
_cell.angle_gamma   90.00
#
_symmetry.space_group_name_H-M   'P 1'
#
loop_
_entity.id
_entity.type
_entity.pdbx_description
1 polymer ?
#
loop_
_entity_poly.entity_id
_entity_poly.type
_entity_poly.pdbx_seq_one_letter_code
_entity_poly.pdbx_strand_id
1 'polypeptide(L)'
;MEISCREVRHELANYMEDDITEELRLRIERHFQRCDGCSALYDGLRQVIFLVNESDLIELPVGLSQRLFQRLNMKPANPTC
;
A
#
# COMPACT_ATOMS: atom_id res chain seq x y z
N MET A 1 7.48 -19.48 12.97
CA MET A 1 8.08 -18.60 13.99
C MET A 1 7.36 -17.26 13.99
N GLU A 2 6.98 -16.76 15.16
CA GLU A 2 6.37 -15.43 15.33
C GLU A 2 7.43 -14.35 15.11
N ILE A 3 7.09 -13.30 14.35
CA ILE A 3 8.00 -12.18 14.07
C ILE A 3 7.98 -11.19 15.25
N SER A 4 9.14 -10.66 15.63
CA SER A 4 9.24 -9.68 16.72
C SER A 4 8.86 -8.27 16.26
N CYS A 5 8.48 -7.38 17.19
CA CYS A 5 8.20 -5.98 16.86
C CYS A 5 9.39 -5.27 16.20
N ARG A 6 10.63 -5.67 16.54
CA ARG A 6 11.84 -5.10 15.94
C ARG A 6 11.95 -5.48 14.46
N GLU A 7 11.72 -6.74 14.14
CA GLU A 7 11.71 -7.22 12.75
C GLU A 7 10.57 -6.59 11.97
N VAL A 8 9.37 -6.48 12.55
CA VAL A 8 8.24 -5.78 11.90
C VAL A 8 8.59 -4.35 11.55
N ARG A 9 9.22 -3.61 12.47
CA ARG A 9 9.66 -2.22 12.20
C ARG A 9 10.74 -2.14 11.12
N HIS A 10 11.64 -3.13 11.05
CA HIS A 10 12.68 -3.19 10.03
C HIS A 10 12.09 -3.45 8.63
N GLU A 11 11.10 -4.35 8.56
CA GLU A 11 10.45 -4.75 7.30
C GLU A 11 9.28 -3.84 6.91
N LEU A 12 8.94 -2.82 7.72
CA LEU A 12 7.72 -2.06 7.52
C LEU A 12 7.73 -1.26 6.21
N ALA A 13 8.87 -0.69 5.84
CA ALA A 13 9.01 0.03 4.57
C ALA A 13 8.81 -0.92 3.38
N ASN A 14 9.51 -2.06 3.39
CA ASN A 14 9.38 -3.11 2.36
C ASN A 14 7.93 -3.63 2.28
N TYR A 15 7.26 -3.83 3.43
CA TYR A 15 5.86 -4.24 3.50
C TYR A 15 4.92 -3.22 2.83
N MET A 16 5.18 -1.91 2.98
CA MET A 16 4.38 -0.86 2.34
C MET A 16 4.57 -0.75 0.84
N GLU A 17 5.75 -1.11 0.35
CA GLU A 17 6.10 -1.10 -1.07
C GLU A 17 5.76 -2.43 -1.77
N ASP A 18 5.10 -3.35 -1.05
CA ASP A 18 4.83 -4.73 -1.48
C ASP A 18 6.11 -5.52 -1.86
N ASP A 19 7.29 -5.08 -1.41
CA ASP A 19 8.61 -5.68 -1.67
C ASP A 19 9.01 -6.69 -0.59
N ILE A 20 8.13 -7.64 -0.31
CA ILE A 20 8.39 -8.73 0.63
C ILE A 20 7.80 -10.05 0.13
N THR A 21 8.27 -11.16 0.70
CA THR A 21 7.68 -12.47 0.43
C THR A 21 6.29 -12.60 1.06
N GLU A 22 5.44 -13.41 0.45
CA GLU A 22 4.09 -13.68 0.95
C GLU A 22 4.10 -14.31 2.36
N GLU A 23 5.09 -15.16 2.65
CA GLU A 23 5.26 -15.73 3.99
C GLU A 23 5.54 -14.64 5.04
N LEU A 24 6.40 -13.66 4.71
CA LEU A 24 6.73 -12.55 5.60
C LEU A 24 5.52 -11.63 5.79
N ARG A 25 4.75 -11.37 4.72
CA ARG A 25 3.49 -10.62 4.77
C ARG A 25 2.53 -11.23 5.80
N LEU A 26 2.25 -12.52 5.69
CA LEU A 26 1.35 -13.23 6.62
C LEU A 26 1.86 -13.23 8.07
N ARG A 27 3.18 -13.18 8.28
CA ARG A 27 3.75 -13.06 9.63
C ARG A 27 3.55 -11.66 10.20
N ILE A 28 3.76 -10.62 9.40
CA ILE A 28 3.56 -9.21 9.80
C ILE A 28 2.07 -8.94 10.08
N GLU A 29 1.17 -9.40 9.22
CA GLU A 29 -0.28 -9.21 9.41
C GLU A 29 -0.80 -9.87 10.68
N ARG A 30 -0.34 -11.10 10.96
CA ARG A 30 -0.64 -11.77 12.24
C ARG A 30 -0.10 -11.01 13.45
N HIS A 31 1.05 -10.34 13.30
CA HIS A 31 1.62 -9.52 14.36
C HIS A 31 0.79 -8.26 14.63
N PHE A 32 0.30 -7.58 13.59
CA PHE A 32 -0.58 -6.42 13.74
C PHE A 32 -1.87 -6.76 14.50
N GLN A 33 -2.43 -7.96 14.30
CA GLN A 33 -3.62 -8.41 15.04
C GLN A 33 -3.39 -8.60 16.56
N ARG A 34 -2.13 -8.66 17.02
CA ARG A 34 -1.76 -8.99 18.40
C ARG A 34 -0.97 -7.90 19.11
N CYS A 35 -0.48 -6.90 18.38
CA CYS A 35 0.38 -5.85 18.92
C CYS A 35 -0.15 -4.47 18.51
N ASP A 36 -0.87 -3.85 19.44
CA ASP A 36 -1.43 -2.50 19.28
C ASP A 36 -0.35 -1.47 18.93
N GLY A 37 0.86 -1.61 19.50
CA GLY A 37 1.97 -0.70 19.23
C GLY A 37 2.48 -0.77 17.79
N CYS A 38 2.53 -1.95 17.19
CA CYS A 38 2.92 -2.11 15.79
C CYS A 38 1.80 -1.69 14.84
N SER A 39 0.53 -1.93 15.19
CA SER A 39 -0.62 -1.43 14.42
C SER A 39 -0.65 0.10 14.42
N ALA A 40 -0.54 0.74 15.59
CA ALA A 40 -0.53 2.20 15.70
C ALA A 40 0.65 2.84 14.96
N LEU A 41 1.83 2.20 14.98
CA LEU A 41 2.99 2.67 14.24
C LEU A 41 2.76 2.58 12.72
N TYR A 42 2.15 1.50 12.24
CA TYR A 42 1.80 1.34 10.83
C TYR A 42 0.76 2.38 10.37
N ASP A 43 -0.30 2.57 11.16
CA ASP A 43 -1.33 3.57 10.89
C ASP A 43 -0.75 4.99 10.87
N GLY A 44 0.14 5.30 11.83
CA GLY A 44 0.84 6.59 11.88
C GLY A 44 1.70 6.84 10.64
N LEU A 45 2.42 5.82 10.16
CA LEU A 45 3.24 5.94 8.95
C LEU A 45 2.38 6.20 7.70
N ARG A 46 1.25 5.50 7.56
CA ARG A 46 0.26 5.78 6.49
C ARG A 46 -0.29 7.20 6.57
N GLN A 47 -0.58 7.69 7.78
CA GLN A 47 -1.07 9.05 7.96
C GLN A 47 -0.03 10.10 7.55
N VAL A 48 1.24 9.89 7.88
CA VAL A 48 2.33 10.79 7.45
C VAL A 48 2.43 10.82 5.93
N ILE A 49 2.39 9.66 5.27
CA ILE A 49 2.41 9.57 3.80
C ILE A 49 1.20 10.31 3.21
N PHE A 50 0.01 10.13 3.76
CA PHE A 50 -1.18 10.86 3.32
C PHE A 50 -0.97 12.38 3.41
N LEU A 51 -0.52 12.89 4.55
CA LEU A 51 -0.30 14.32 4.78
C LEU A 51 0.76 14.91 3.85
N VAL A 52 1.85 14.16 3.58
CA VAL A 52 2.89 14.59 2.63
C VAL A 52 2.36 14.62 1.20
N ASN A 53 1.56 13.64 0.79
CA ASN A 53 0.97 13.63 -0.56
C ASN A 53 -0.08 14.74 -0.74
N GLU A 54 -0.79 15.14 0.32
CA GLU A 54 -1.77 16.22 0.26
C GLU A 54 -1.14 17.59 -0.07
N SER A 55 0.14 17.80 0.28
CA SER A 55 0.84 19.04 -0.07
C SER A 55 1.18 19.20 -1.56
N ASP A 56 1.23 18.10 -2.32
CA ASP A 56 1.49 18.11 -3.75
C ASP A 56 0.18 17.97 -4.54
N LEU A 57 -0.67 19.00 -4.50
CA LEU A 57 -1.82 19.11 -5.41
C LEU A 57 -1.33 19.28 -6.85
N ILE A 58 -1.08 18.15 -7.52
CA ILE A 58 -0.84 18.15 -8.97
C ILE A 58 -2.19 18.42 -9.63
N GLU A 59 -2.30 19.55 -10.33
CA GLU A 59 -3.48 19.81 -11.16
C GLU A 59 -3.61 18.71 -12.23
N LEU A 60 -4.74 18.01 -12.18
CA LEU A 60 -4.99 16.93 -13.10
C LEU A 60 -5.21 17.48 -14.53
N PRO A 61 -4.50 16.98 -15.56
CA PRO A 61 -4.71 17.45 -16.92
C PRO A 61 -6.17 17.31 -17.35
N VAL A 62 -6.70 18.32 -18.03
CA VAL A 62 -8.09 18.35 -18.48
C VAL A 62 -8.44 17.07 -19.24
N GLY A 63 -9.53 16.42 -18.83
CA GLY A 63 -10.04 15.20 -19.42
C GLY A 63 -9.27 13.91 -19.07
N LEU A 64 -8.25 13.94 -18.20
CA LEU A 64 -7.53 12.73 -17.79
C LEU A 64 -8.46 11.72 -17.09
N SER A 65 -9.27 12.16 -16.13
CA SER A 65 -10.24 11.30 -15.44
C SER A 65 -11.22 10.63 -16.41
N GLN A 66 -11.69 11.37 -17.41
CA GLN A 66 -12.64 10.84 -18.42
C GLN A 66 -11.97 9.77 -19.29
N ARG A 67 -10.75 10.03 -19.78
CA ARG A 67 -9.98 9.04 -20.57
C ARG A 67 -9.64 7.80 -19.74
N LEU A 68 -9.26 7.99 -18.47
CA LEU A 68 -8.96 6.90 -17.55
C LEU A 68 -10.20 6.03 -17.29
N PHE A 69 -11.33 6.64 -16.96
CA PHE A 69 -12.60 5.95 -16.72
C PHE A 69 -13.06 5.17 -17.95
N GLN A 70 -12.91 5.73 -19.16
CA GLN A 70 -13.18 5.03 -20.41
C GLN A 70 -12.30 3.78 -20.57
N ARG A 71 -11.00 3.87 -20.27
CA ARG A 71 -10.08 2.72 -20.37
C ARG A 71 -10.34 1.64 -19.32
N LEU A 72 -10.65 2.01 -18.08
CA LEU A 72 -10.95 1.04 -17.01
C LEU A 72 -12.25 0.28 -17.27
N ASN A 73 -13.25 0.95 -17.86
CA ASN A 73 -14.53 0.34 -18.21
C ASN A 73 -14.56 -0.28 -19.61
N MET A 74 -13.51 -0.11 -20.40
CA MET A 74 -13.31 -0.90 -21.61
C MET A 74 -13.06 -2.34 -21.19
N LYS A 75 -14.01 -3.22 -21.53
CA LYS A 75 -13.85 -4.67 -21.44
C LYS A 75 -12.53 -5.04 -22.12
N PRO A 76 -11.64 -5.86 -21.52
CA PRO A 76 -10.37 -6.19 -22.13
C PRO A 76 -10.65 -6.74 -23.54
N ALA A 77 -10.13 -6.07 -24.55
CA ALA A 77 -10.05 -6.64 -25.88
C ALA A 77 -9.09 -7.82 -25.76
N ASN A 78 -9.65 -9.02 -25.66
CA ASN A 78 -8.93 -10.27 -25.70
C ASN A 78 -7.93 -10.24 -26.86
N PRO A 79 -6.61 -10.23 -26.63
CA PRO A 79 -5.66 -10.45 -27.70
C PRO A 79 -5.53 -11.97 -27.86
N THR A 80 -6.53 -12.60 -28.51
CA THR A 80 -6.25 -13.83 -29.24
C THR A 80 -5.51 -13.44 -30.50
N CYS A 81 -4.18 -13.54 -30.45
CA CYS A 81 -3.40 -14.14 -31.53
C CYS A 81 -2.10 -14.71 -30.96
#